data_AF-A0A2S9SJL9-F1
#
_entry.id   AF-A0A2S9SJL9-F1
#
_cell.length_a   1.000
_cell.length_b   1.000
_cell.length_c   1.000
_cell.angle_alpha   90.00
_cell.angle_beta   90.00
_cell.angle_gamma   90.00
#
_symmetry.space_group_name_H-M   'P 1'
#
loop_
_entity.id
_entity.type
_entity.pdbx_description
1 polymer ?
#
loop_
_entity_poly.entity_id
_entity_poly.type
_entity_poly.pdbx_seq_one_letter_code
_entity_poly.pdbx_strand_id
1 'polypeptide(L)'
;LYNNNKTNTGVITGYYEPLLRGSLTKSEKYKYPIYKTPKDMYIVDLSSVYPELKKYRLRGKLKGNKIIPYDDREAINERDDLEAICYVDDRFDLFFLHIQGSGKVQLETGEVLNVGYANQNGHKYKGIGGMLLQEGVLQGYG
;
A
#
# COMPACT_ATOMS: atom_id res chain seq x y z
N LEU A 1 -12.40 -21.76 25.51
CA LEU A 1 -11.24 -21.68 24.60
C LEU A 1 -11.44 -22.67 23.45
N TYR A 2 -12.43 -22.46 22.60
CA TYR A 2 -12.65 -23.26 21.39
C TYR A 2 -13.00 -22.31 20.26
N ASN A 3 -12.41 -22.50 19.07
CA ASN A 3 -12.79 -21.77 17.86
C ASN A 3 -14.19 -22.22 17.40
N ASN A 4 -14.86 -21.47 16.52
CA ASN A 4 -16.23 -21.71 16.05
C ASN A 4 -16.47 -23.12 15.45
N ASN A 5 -15.39 -23.86 15.12
CA ASN A 5 -15.43 -25.25 14.64
C ASN A 5 -15.11 -26.32 15.71
N LYS A 6 -15.09 -25.99 17.00
CA LYS A 6 -14.78 -26.92 18.12
C LYS A 6 -13.43 -27.65 18.00
N THR A 7 -12.45 -27.06 17.31
CA THR A 7 -11.07 -27.57 17.25
C THR A 7 -10.18 -26.79 18.22
N ASN A 8 -9.18 -27.47 18.79
CA ASN A 8 -8.17 -26.87 19.67
C ASN A 8 -6.94 -26.35 18.88
N THR A 9 -7.10 -26.17 17.57
CA THR A 9 -6.07 -25.71 16.63
C THR A 9 -6.54 -24.41 15.98
N GLY A 10 -5.62 -23.44 15.90
CA GLY A 10 -5.83 -22.13 15.26
C GLY A 10 -4.55 -21.67 14.59
N VAL A 11 -4.67 -20.78 13.60
CA VAL A 11 -3.51 -20.20 12.91
C VAL A 11 -3.09 -18.93 13.64
N ILE A 12 -1.88 -18.94 14.20
CA ILE A 12 -1.27 -17.74 14.76
C ILE A 12 -0.54 -17.03 13.61
N THR A 13 -0.84 -15.75 13.42
CA THR A 13 -0.09 -14.87 12.52
C THR A 13 0.57 -13.78 13.33
N GLY A 14 1.78 -13.38 12.95
CA GLY A 14 2.49 -12.26 13.53
C GLY A 14 2.45 -11.05 12.60
N TYR A 15 2.32 -9.86 13.17
CA TYR A 15 2.51 -8.58 12.48
C TYR A 15 3.70 -7.87 13.14
N TYR A 16 4.50 -7.16 12.36
CA TYR A 16 5.54 -6.27 12.88
C TYR A 16 5.39 -4.90 12.21
N GLU A 17 5.78 -3.86 12.94
CA GLU A 17 5.86 -2.51 12.39
C GLU A 17 7.24 -2.33 11.75
N PRO A 18 7.34 -2.16 10.42
CA PRO A 18 8.64 -1.99 9.77
C PRO A 18 9.23 -0.62 10.14
N LEU A 19 10.54 -0.60 10.43
CA LEU A 19 11.32 0.61 10.61
C LEU A 19 12.16 0.85 9.36
N LEU A 20 11.78 1.86 8.58
CA LEU A 20 12.47 2.26 7.36
C LEU A 20 13.43 3.42 7.65
N ARG A 21 14.43 3.62 6.79
CA ARG A 21 15.28 4.81 6.81
C ARG A 21 14.81 5.77 5.74
N GLY A 22 14.72 7.06 6.07
CA GLY A 22 14.21 8.05 5.14
C GLY A 22 14.81 9.44 5.26
N SER A 23 14.40 10.30 4.33
CA SER A 23 14.68 11.74 4.33
C SER A 23 13.46 12.50 3.82
N LEU A 24 13.29 13.75 4.26
CA LEU A 24 12.25 14.63 3.74
C LEU A 24 12.56 15.13 2.32
N THR A 25 13.84 15.10 1.93
CA THR A 25 14.31 15.51 0.61
C THR A 25 14.77 14.30 -0.20
N LYS A 26 14.50 14.33 -1.51
CA LYS A 26 14.96 13.29 -2.43
C LYS A 26 16.47 13.40 -2.62
N SER A 27 17.16 12.27 -2.57
CA SER A 27 18.61 12.19 -2.81
C SER A 27 18.98 10.91 -3.56
N GLU A 28 20.26 10.74 -3.87
CA GLU A 28 20.75 9.48 -4.45
C GLU A 28 20.59 8.29 -3.51
N LYS A 29 20.49 8.51 -2.20
CA LYS A 29 20.20 7.44 -1.24
C LYS A 29 18.70 7.25 -1.06
N TYR A 30 17.95 8.33 -0.87
CA TYR A 30 16.50 8.30 -0.65
C TYR A 30 15.75 8.58 -1.95
N LYS A 31 15.54 7.50 -2.72
CA LYS A 31 14.95 7.59 -4.06
C LYS A 31 13.45 7.34 -4.07
N TYR A 32 12.94 6.54 -3.13
CA TYR A 32 11.61 5.96 -3.23
C TYR A 32 10.60 6.76 -2.38
N PRO A 33 9.64 7.46 -3.00
CA PRO A 33 8.71 8.29 -2.26
C PRO A 33 7.62 7.49 -1.55
N ILE A 34 7.26 7.92 -0.35
CA ILE A 34 5.99 7.60 0.31
C ILE A 34 5.02 8.74 0.01
N TYR A 35 3.99 8.49 -0.78
CA TYR A 35 3.05 9.54 -1.21
C TYR A 35 1.95 9.84 -0.19
N LYS A 36 1.51 11.09 -0.16
CA LYS A 36 0.22 11.48 0.41
C LYS A 36 -0.92 10.97 -0.47
N THR A 37 -2.15 11.03 0.05
CA THR A 37 -3.32 10.80 -0.80
C THR A 37 -3.35 11.88 -1.90
N PRO A 38 -3.34 11.49 -3.18
CA PRO A 38 -3.37 12.46 -4.27
C PRO A 38 -4.64 13.32 -4.25
N LYS A 39 -4.51 14.60 -4.58
CA LYS A 39 -5.62 15.57 -4.53
C LYS A 39 -6.69 15.34 -5.61
N ASP A 40 -6.34 14.62 -6.67
CA ASP A 40 -7.22 14.25 -7.78
C ASP A 40 -7.94 12.91 -7.57
N MET A 41 -7.72 12.24 -6.42
CA MET A 41 -8.37 10.98 -6.10
C MET A 41 -9.76 11.21 -5.49
N TYR A 42 -10.77 10.68 -6.16
CA TYR A 42 -12.15 10.65 -5.70
C TYR A 42 -12.47 9.28 -5.10
N ILE A 43 -13.04 9.31 -3.89
CA ILE A 43 -13.69 8.15 -3.28
C ILE A 43 -15.11 8.06 -3.86
N VAL A 44 -15.38 6.99 -4.59
CA VAL A 44 -16.69 6.78 -5.21
C VAL A 44 -17.48 5.79 -4.35
N ASP A 45 -18.49 6.28 -3.65
CA ASP A 45 -19.44 5.43 -2.93
C ASP A 45 -20.80 5.48 -3.63
N LEU A 46 -21.14 4.36 -4.28
CA LEU A 46 -22.42 4.15 -4.95
C LEU A 46 -23.24 3.06 -4.26
N SER A 47 -22.85 2.68 -3.03
CA SER A 47 -23.47 1.56 -2.30
C SER A 47 -24.92 1.81 -1.89
N SER A 48 -25.34 3.06 -1.82
CA SER A 48 -26.73 3.45 -1.56
C SER A 48 -27.67 3.12 -2.72
N VAL A 49 -27.16 3.16 -3.96
CA VAL A 49 -27.91 2.86 -5.18
C VAL A 49 -27.67 1.42 -5.63
N TYR A 50 -26.44 0.94 -5.50
CA TYR A 50 -25.98 -0.38 -5.94
C TYR A 50 -25.31 -1.11 -4.77
N PRO A 51 -26.08 -1.79 -3.90
CA PRO A 51 -25.56 -2.44 -2.70
C PRO A 51 -24.46 -3.48 -2.97
N GLU A 52 -24.46 -4.11 -4.14
CA GLU A 52 -23.44 -5.06 -4.59
C GLU A 52 -22.04 -4.44 -4.71
N LEU A 53 -21.97 -3.10 -4.82
CA LEU A 53 -20.70 -2.38 -4.90
C LEU A 53 -20.02 -2.21 -3.54
N LYS A 54 -20.68 -2.52 -2.42
CA LYS A 54 -20.08 -2.46 -1.07
C LYS A 54 -18.80 -3.29 -0.92
N LYS A 55 -18.66 -4.36 -1.71
CA LYS A 55 -17.47 -5.23 -1.71
C LYS A 55 -16.26 -4.61 -2.40
N TYR A 56 -16.45 -3.54 -3.18
CA TYR A 56 -15.39 -2.85 -3.90
C TYR A 56 -15.04 -1.53 -3.22
N ARG A 57 -13.76 -1.21 -3.17
CA ARG A 57 -13.29 0.11 -2.76
C ARG A 57 -13.01 0.95 -4.00
N LEU A 58 -14.08 1.47 -4.61
CA LEU A 58 -13.98 2.22 -5.86
C LEU A 58 -13.25 3.54 -5.65
N ARG A 59 -12.31 3.81 -6.54
CA ARG A 59 -11.47 5.00 -6.57
C ARG A 59 -11.36 5.46 -8.00
N GLY A 60 -11.48 6.76 -8.21
CA GLY A 60 -11.44 7.30 -9.55
C GLY A 60 -10.85 8.68 -9.60
N LYS A 61 -10.58 9.14 -10.82
CA LYS A 61 -10.20 10.52 -11.12
C LYS A 61 -11.14 11.10 -12.16
N LEU A 62 -11.28 12.43 -12.13
CA LEU A 62 -12.12 13.14 -13.08
C LEU A 62 -11.38 13.28 -14.42
N LYS A 63 -12.03 12.87 -15.52
CA LYS A 63 -11.56 13.10 -16.89
C LYS A 63 -12.70 13.71 -17.70
N GLY A 64 -12.64 15.02 -17.92
CA GLY A 64 -13.76 15.79 -18.47
C GLY A 64 -14.95 15.72 -17.52
N ASN A 65 -16.06 15.13 -17.96
CA ASN A 65 -17.27 14.95 -17.16
C ASN A 65 -17.50 13.48 -16.72
N LYS A 66 -16.44 12.67 -16.68
CA LYS A 66 -16.53 11.25 -16.29
C LYS A 66 -15.56 10.95 -15.16
N ILE A 67 -15.98 10.11 -14.22
CA ILE A 67 -15.07 9.48 -13.27
C ILE A 67 -14.58 8.18 -13.89
N ILE A 68 -13.27 8.07 -14.08
CA ILE A 68 -12.60 6.86 -14.55
C ILE A 68 -11.85 6.19 -13.39
N PRO A 69 -11.52 4.88 -13.47
CA PRO A 69 -10.70 4.22 -12.46
C PRO A 69 -9.41 5.00 -12.18
N TYR A 70 -8.99 5.00 -10.91
CA TYR A 70 -7.74 5.66 -10.53
C TYR A 70 -6.53 4.93 -11.13
N ASP A 71 -5.39 5.60 -11.16
CA ASP A 71 -4.15 5.07 -11.73
C ASP A 71 -3.70 3.77 -11.01
N ASP A 72 -3.20 2.81 -11.78
CA ASP A 72 -2.59 1.61 -11.23
C ASP A 72 -1.19 1.91 -10.66
N ARG A 73 -0.53 0.89 -10.12
CA ARG A 73 0.79 1.07 -9.49
C ARG A 73 1.86 1.51 -10.49
N GLU A 74 1.77 1.11 -11.74
CA GLU A 74 2.75 1.43 -12.77
C GLU A 74 2.61 2.90 -13.18
N ALA A 75 1.39 3.31 -13.53
CA ALA A 75 1.07 4.69 -13.87
C ALA A 75 1.36 5.68 -12.72
N ILE A 76 1.14 5.29 -11.45
CA ILE A 76 1.49 6.12 -10.29
C ILE A 76 3.01 6.36 -10.19
N ASN A 77 3.85 5.39 -10.57
CA ASN A 77 5.31 5.56 -10.48
C ASN A 77 5.87 6.52 -11.54
N GLU A 78 5.14 6.75 -12.64
CA GLU A 78 5.53 7.66 -13.71
C GLU A 78 5.08 9.11 -13.48
N ARG A 79 4.24 9.35 -12.46
CA ARG A 79 3.75 10.69 -12.11
C ARG A 79 4.80 11.51 -11.36
N ASP A 80 4.86 12.78 -11.68
CA ASP A 80 5.72 13.80 -11.06
C ASP A 80 4.95 14.84 -10.23
N ASP A 81 3.62 14.81 -10.28
CA ASP A 81 2.72 15.75 -9.62
C ASP A 81 2.26 15.30 -8.22
N LEU A 82 2.77 14.17 -7.72
CA LEU A 82 2.41 13.59 -6.44
C LEU A 82 3.26 14.16 -5.29
N GLU A 83 2.61 14.44 -4.17
CA GLU A 83 3.27 14.98 -2.98
C GLU A 83 3.81 13.84 -2.11
N ALA A 84 5.14 13.78 -1.94
CA ALA A 84 5.78 12.84 -1.03
C ALA A 84 5.74 13.33 0.43
N ILE A 85 5.44 12.44 1.37
CA ILE A 85 5.62 12.63 2.81
C ILE A 85 7.11 12.62 3.14
N CYS A 86 7.81 11.62 2.63
CA CYS A 86 9.26 11.44 2.72
C CYS A 86 9.72 10.45 1.64
N TYR A 87 11.02 10.26 1.53
CA TYR A 87 11.67 9.33 0.63
C TYR A 87 12.43 8.29 1.45
N VAL A 88 12.38 7.03 1.04
CA VAL A 88 13.10 5.91 1.66
C VAL A 88 14.17 5.35 0.74
N ASP A 89 15.12 4.62 1.32
CA ASP A 89 16.30 4.09 0.63
C ASP A 89 16.10 2.69 0.05
N ASP A 90 15.13 1.92 0.56
CA ASP A 90 14.83 0.56 0.11
C ASP A 90 13.40 0.40 -0.44
N ARG A 91 13.29 -0.14 -1.66
CA ARG A 91 12.00 -0.35 -2.35
C ARG A 91 11.24 -1.57 -1.85
N PHE A 92 11.94 -2.58 -1.33
CA PHE A 92 11.35 -3.76 -0.71
C PHE A 92 10.74 -3.40 0.64
N ASP A 93 11.46 -2.67 1.50
CA ASP A 93 10.90 -2.21 2.77
C ASP A 93 9.69 -1.29 2.55
N LEU A 94 9.74 -0.40 1.54
CA LEU A 94 8.59 0.38 1.11
C LEU A 94 7.42 -0.49 0.65
N PHE A 95 7.71 -1.60 -0.05
CA PHE A 95 6.67 -2.53 -0.47
C PHE A 95 6.04 -3.26 0.72
N PHE A 96 6.85 -3.71 1.70
CA PHE A 96 6.34 -4.29 2.93
C PHE A 96 5.52 -3.27 3.75
N LEU A 97 5.95 -2.01 3.82
CA LEU A 97 5.15 -0.93 4.42
C LEU A 97 3.76 -0.83 3.78
N HIS A 98 3.65 -0.95 2.45
CA HIS A 98 2.36 -0.96 1.76
C HIS A 98 1.50 -2.20 2.09
N ILE A 99 2.12 -3.37 2.27
CA ILE A 99 1.41 -4.59 2.67
C ILE A 99 0.88 -4.46 4.10
N GLN A 100 1.74 -4.01 5.00
CA GLN A 100 1.42 -3.89 6.42
C GLN A 100 0.43 -2.75 6.68
N GLY A 101 0.49 -1.68 5.89
CA GLY A 101 -0.42 -0.53 5.94
C GLY A 101 0.01 0.55 6.95
N SER A 102 0.96 0.27 7.83
CA SER A 102 1.57 1.27 8.70
C SER A 102 3.02 0.91 9.04
N GLY A 103 3.80 1.91 9.45
CA GLY A 103 5.20 1.74 9.84
C GLY A 103 5.84 3.02 10.32
N LYS A 104 7.14 2.95 10.61
CA LYS A 104 7.94 4.09 11.06
C LYS A 104 9.06 4.36 10.08
N VAL A 105 9.36 5.64 9.89
CA VAL A 105 10.50 6.10 9.10
C VAL A 105 11.43 6.88 10.00
N GLN A 106 12.64 6.36 10.21
CA GLN A 106 13.71 7.09 10.88
C GLN A 106 14.37 8.03 9.88
N LEU A 107 14.21 9.33 10.10
CA LEU A 107 14.81 10.37 9.27
C LEU A 107 16.32 10.49 9.54
N GLU A 108 17.07 11.01 8.57
CA GLU A 108 18.49 11.34 8.75
C GLU A 108 18.75 12.32 9.89
N THR A 109 17.77 13.15 10.23
CA THR A 109 17.83 14.08 11.37
C THR A 109 17.77 13.36 12.73
N GLY A 110 17.44 12.07 12.75
CA GLY A 110 17.19 11.27 13.96
C GLY A 110 15.74 11.26 14.41
N GLU A 111 14.88 12.10 13.83
CA GLU A 111 13.44 12.10 14.09
C GLU A 111 12.76 10.84 13.53
N VAL A 112 11.66 10.44 14.16
CA VAL A 112 10.86 9.29 13.71
C VAL A 112 9.50 9.77 13.22
N LEU A 113 9.19 9.50 11.95
CA LEU A 113 7.87 9.71 11.38
C LEU A 113 7.04 8.45 11.49
N ASN A 114 5.84 8.56 12.06
CA ASN A 114 4.85 7.49 12.01
C ASN A 114 4.03 7.63 10.72
N VAL A 115 4.02 6.59 9.89
CA VAL A 115 3.28 6.56 8.63
C VAL A 115 2.15 5.56 8.77
N GLY A 116 0.92 6.01 8.52
CA GLY A 116 -0.28 5.19 8.57
C GLY A 116 -1.01 5.15 7.24
N TYR A 117 -1.84 4.12 7.07
CA TYR A 117 -2.73 3.98 5.93
C TYR A 117 -3.66 5.19 5.84
N ALA A 118 -3.63 5.87 4.69
CA ALA A 118 -4.59 6.92 4.36
C ALA A 118 -5.62 6.44 3.34
N ASN A 119 -5.17 5.85 2.23
CA ASN A 119 -6.05 5.41 1.16
C ASN A 119 -5.37 4.36 0.25
N GLN A 120 -6.09 3.87 -0.76
CA GLN A 120 -5.56 3.02 -1.83
C GLN A 120 -6.15 3.44 -3.18
N ASN A 121 -5.59 2.92 -4.28
CA ASN A 121 -6.04 3.23 -5.65
C ASN A 121 -7.23 2.39 -6.15
N GLY A 122 -7.78 1.50 -5.31
CA GLY A 122 -8.98 0.71 -5.62
C GLY A 122 -8.76 -0.48 -6.56
N HIS A 123 -7.53 -0.72 -7.01
CA HIS A 123 -7.16 -1.90 -7.78
C HIS A 123 -7.04 -3.14 -6.87
N LYS A 124 -7.32 -4.32 -7.41
CA LYS A 124 -7.16 -5.57 -6.67
C LYS A 124 -5.68 -5.84 -6.41
N TYR A 125 -5.36 -6.21 -5.17
CA TYR A 125 -4.02 -6.69 -4.82
C TYR A 125 -3.69 -7.96 -5.60
N LYS A 126 -2.52 -7.98 -6.23
CA LYS A 126 -1.91 -9.18 -6.83
C LYS A 126 -0.69 -9.54 -5.98
N GLY A 127 -0.72 -10.70 -5.33
CA GLY A 127 0.33 -11.14 -4.42
C GLY A 127 1.62 -11.50 -5.15
N ILE A 128 2.70 -10.77 -4.87
CA ILE A 128 4.00 -10.99 -5.52
C ILE A 128 4.61 -12.32 -5.07
N GLY A 129 4.39 -12.76 -3.83
CA GLY A 129 4.91 -14.05 -3.34
C GLY A 129 4.41 -15.25 -4.16
N GLY A 130 3.14 -15.26 -4.57
CA GLY A 130 2.59 -16.31 -5.43
C GLY A 130 3.21 -16.29 -6.83
N MET A 131 3.46 -15.10 -7.37
CA MET A 131 4.13 -14.92 -8.66
C MET A 131 5.60 -15.38 -8.59
N LEU A 132 6.33 -15.00 -7.55
CA LEU A 132 7.74 -15.38 -7.36
C LEU A 132 7.92 -16.89 -7.11
N LEU A 133 6.96 -17.55 -6.47
CA LEU A 133 6.93 -19.02 -6.35
C LEU A 133 6.67 -19.68 -7.71
N GLN A 134 5.77 -19.13 -8.52
CA GLN A 134 5.49 -19.62 -9.88
C GLN A 134 6.69 -19.45 -10.82
N GLU A 135 7.44 -18.35 -10.68
CA GLU A 135 8.64 -18.06 -11.47
C GLU A 135 9.90 -18.79 -10.95
N GLY A 136 9.80 -19.54 -9.84
CA GLY A 136 10.90 -20.31 -9.27
C GLY A 136 12.00 -19.48 -8.60
N VAL A 137 11.76 -18.17 -8.41
CA VAL A 137 12.71 -17.23 -7.77
C VAL A 137 12.71 -17.40 -6.24
N LEU A 138 11.58 -17.83 -5.66
CA LEU A 138 11.48 -18.25 -4.27
C LEU A 138 11.24 -19.76 -4.22
N GLN A 139 11.96 -20.47 -3.36
CA GLN A 139 11.58 -21.83 -2.94
C GLN A 139 10.62 -21.71 -1.76
N GLY A 140 9.46 -22.37 -1.87
CA GLY A 140 8.56 -22.52 -0.74
C GLY A 140 9.25 -23.32 0.36
N TYR A 141 9.29 -22.78 1.58
CA TYR A 141 9.61 -23.58 2.75
C TYR A 141 8.42 -24.51 3.02
N GLY A 142 8.59 -25.78 2.66
CA GLY A 142 7.73 -26.89 3.06
C GLY A 142 8.21 -27.49 4.37
#